data_AF-A0A350QQ71-F1
#
_entry.id   AF-A0A350QQ71-F1
#
_cell.length_a   1.000
_cell.length_b   1.000
_cell.length_c   1.000
_cell.angle_alpha   90.00
_cell.angle_beta   90.00
_cell.angle_gamma   90.00
#
_symmetry.space_group_name_H-M   'P 1'
#
loop_
_entity.id
_entity.type
_entity.pdbx_description
1 polymer ?
#
loop_
_entity_poly.entity_id
_entity_poly.type
_entity_poly.pdbx_seq_one_letter_code
_entity_poly.pdbx_strand_id
1 'polypeptide(L)'
;SKAQRAWAAAGVESSAADFVLIVDEDIDPNDFDRVLFNWMSCCDPGNDLIWDGSSGGRRIAFDATTKRPGRRPSGAAIRDFAPYLSMDDATRDMVSDRWDEYGISLDVEAR
;
A
#
# COMPACT_ATOMS: atom_id res chain seq x y z
N SER A 1 -13.71 -7.50 -8.67
CA SER A 1 -12.55 -7.22 -7.78
C SER A 1 -12.53 -5.73 -7.44
N LYS A 2 -11.74 -5.30 -6.45
CA LYS A 2 -11.53 -3.86 -6.15
C LYS A 2 -10.96 -3.11 -7.37
N ALA A 3 -10.03 -3.74 -8.11
CA ALA A 3 -9.47 -3.21 -9.35
C ALA A 3 -10.54 -2.91 -10.42
N GLN A 4 -11.45 -3.86 -10.68
CA GLN A 4 -12.53 -3.66 -11.66
C GLN A 4 -13.43 -2.45 -11.32
N ARG A 5 -13.69 -2.21 -10.03
CA ARG A 5 -14.46 -1.05 -9.58
C ARG A 5 -13.70 0.26 -9.84
N ALA A 6 -12.38 0.28 -9.58
CA ALA A 6 -11.53 1.43 -9.86
C ALA A 6 -11.49 1.75 -11.37
N TRP A 7 -11.29 0.74 -12.22
CA TRP A 7 -11.30 0.93 -13.68
C TRP A 7 -12.65 1.34 -14.23
N ALA A 8 -13.75 0.81 -13.71
CA ALA A 8 -15.09 1.23 -14.10
C ALA A 8 -15.35 2.70 -13.73
N ALA A 9 -14.90 3.14 -12.54
CA ALA A 9 -15.03 4.53 -12.11
C ALA A 9 -14.17 5.50 -12.94
N ALA A 10 -12.97 5.07 -13.36
CA ALA A 10 -12.11 5.86 -14.24
C ALA A 10 -12.65 5.95 -15.69
N GLY A 11 -13.42 4.95 -16.14
CA GLY A 11 -13.93 4.83 -17.50
C GLY A 11 -12.89 4.27 -18.47
N VAL A 12 -13.30 3.46 -19.46
CA VAL A 12 -12.41 2.65 -20.33
C VAL A 12 -11.42 3.46 -21.16
N GLU A 13 -11.78 4.68 -21.56
CA GLU A 13 -10.91 5.55 -22.38
C GLU A 13 -9.90 6.38 -21.55
N SER A 14 -10.03 6.39 -20.22
CA SER A 14 -9.18 7.18 -19.33
C SER A 14 -7.87 6.46 -19.00
N SER A 15 -6.77 7.20 -18.94
CA SER A 15 -5.47 6.71 -18.45
C SER A 15 -5.27 6.89 -16.95
N ALA A 16 -6.21 7.54 -16.24
CA ALA A 16 -6.06 7.90 -14.83
C ALA A 16 -5.93 6.68 -13.89
N ALA A 17 -6.30 5.49 -14.35
CA ALA A 17 -6.22 4.24 -13.59
C ALA A 17 -5.50 3.13 -14.38
N ASP A 18 -4.54 3.49 -15.24
CA ASP A 18 -3.70 2.51 -15.93
C ASP A 18 -2.86 1.67 -14.95
N PHE A 19 -2.54 2.24 -13.78
CA PHE A 19 -1.81 1.58 -12.71
C PHE A 19 -2.54 1.79 -11.37
N VAL A 20 -2.93 0.71 -10.71
CA VAL A 20 -3.68 0.76 -9.44
C VAL A 20 -2.98 -0.06 -8.36
N LEU A 21 -2.70 0.56 -7.22
CA LEU A 21 -2.32 -0.15 -5.99
C LEU A 21 -3.52 -0.22 -5.06
N ILE A 22 -3.81 -1.42 -4.57
CA ILE A 22 -4.89 -1.65 -3.60
C ILE A 22 -4.25 -1.92 -2.25
N VAL A 23 -4.45 -1.01 -1.30
CA VAL A 23 -3.92 -1.11 0.07
C VAL A 23 -5.05 -1.30 1.08
N ASP A 24 -4.69 -1.58 2.34
CA ASP A 24 -5.65 -1.63 3.45
C ASP A 24 -6.19 -0.23 3.78
N GLU A 25 -7.33 -0.19 4.48
CA GLU A 25 -8.07 1.06 4.75
C GLU A 25 -7.36 2.02 5.71
N ASP A 26 -6.44 1.48 6.53
CA ASP A 26 -5.63 2.21 7.50
C ASP A 26 -4.36 2.83 6.88
N ILE A 27 -4.14 2.65 5.57
CA ILE A 27 -3.01 3.24 4.85
C ILE A 27 -3.48 4.50 4.11
N ASP A 28 -2.89 5.65 4.44
CA ASP A 28 -3.09 6.90 3.70
C ASP A 28 -2.50 6.76 2.28
N PRO A 29 -3.31 6.89 1.21
CA PRO A 29 -2.81 6.79 -0.16
C PRO A 29 -1.85 7.92 -0.56
N ASN A 30 -1.76 9.01 0.20
CA ASN A 30 -0.83 10.11 -0.07
C ASN A 30 0.53 9.94 0.64
N ASP A 31 0.65 8.98 1.56
CA ASP A 31 1.92 8.57 2.13
C ASP A 31 2.58 7.52 1.23
N PHE A 32 3.32 8.01 0.22
CA PHE A 32 3.93 7.13 -0.78
C PHE A 32 4.95 6.15 -0.20
N ASP A 33 5.65 6.50 0.88
CA ASP A 33 6.60 5.61 1.53
C ASP A 33 5.86 4.42 2.16
N ARG A 34 4.75 4.70 2.85
CA ARG A 34 3.90 3.67 3.44
C ARG A 34 3.23 2.79 2.38
N VAL A 35 2.72 3.40 1.31
CA VAL A 35 2.11 2.67 0.18
C VAL A 35 3.12 1.74 -0.49
N LEU A 36 4.32 2.25 -0.78
CA LEU A 36 5.39 1.47 -1.40
C LEU A 36 5.85 0.33 -0.49
N PHE A 37 6.05 0.60 0.81
CA PHE A 37 6.42 -0.44 1.77
C PHE A 37 5.38 -1.57 1.79
N ASN A 38 4.09 -1.22 1.85
CA ASN A 38 3.02 -2.20 1.87
C ASN A 38 2.95 -2.99 0.56
N TRP A 39 3.09 -2.33 -0.58
CA TRP A 39 3.16 -3.01 -1.88
C TRP A 39 4.29 -4.04 -1.92
N MET A 40 5.50 -3.66 -1.53
CA MET A 40 6.65 -4.55 -1.57
C MET A 40 6.59 -5.68 -0.52
N SER A 41 5.88 -5.47 0.58
CA SER A 41 5.83 -6.44 1.69
C SER A 41 4.64 -7.42 1.61
N CYS A 42 3.53 -7.00 1.01
CA CYS A 42 2.28 -7.75 0.98
C CYS A 42 1.93 -8.31 -0.40
N CYS A 43 2.61 -7.88 -1.48
CA CYS A 43 2.33 -8.35 -2.83
C CYS A 43 3.27 -9.48 -3.26
N ASP A 44 2.69 -10.59 -3.73
CA ASP A 44 3.37 -11.56 -4.57
C ASP A 44 2.90 -11.36 -6.02
N PRO A 45 3.71 -10.80 -6.93
CA PRO A 45 3.31 -10.54 -8.31
C PRO A 45 2.78 -11.76 -9.07
N GLY A 46 3.13 -12.99 -8.68
CA GLY A 46 2.60 -14.20 -9.31
C GLY A 46 1.13 -14.47 -8.96
N ASN A 47 0.63 -13.93 -7.86
CA ASN A 47 -0.72 -14.19 -7.35
C ASN A 47 -1.60 -12.93 -7.23
N ASP A 48 -0.97 -11.77 -7.00
CA ASP A 48 -1.64 -10.54 -6.60
C ASP A 48 -1.71 -9.51 -7.75
N LEU A 49 -1.15 -9.84 -8.93
CA LEU A 49 -1.23 -9.05 -10.16
C LEU A 49 -2.57 -9.28 -10.86
N ILE A 50 -3.23 -8.19 -11.25
CA ILE A 50 -4.51 -8.22 -11.97
C ILE A 50 -4.36 -7.43 -13.27
N TRP A 51 -4.65 -8.07 -14.39
CA TRP A 51 -4.69 -7.44 -15.71
C TRP A 51 -6.11 -7.09 -16.11
N ASP A 52 -6.31 -5.90 -16.68
CA ASP A 52 -7.59 -5.56 -17.34
C ASP A 52 -7.59 -6.05 -18.79
N GLY A 53 -8.12 -7.24 -19.02
CA GLY A 53 -8.29 -7.80 -20.36
C GLY A 53 -9.19 -6.95 -21.27
N SER A 54 -10.10 -6.14 -20.71
CA SER A 54 -11.00 -5.30 -21.51
C SER A 54 -10.31 -4.06 -22.10
N SER A 55 -9.19 -3.65 -21.50
CA SER A 55 -8.36 -2.53 -21.95
C SER A 55 -7.32 -2.90 -23.02
N GLY A 56 -7.31 -4.15 -23.50
CA GLY A 56 -6.24 -4.66 -24.36
C GLY A 56 -4.89 -4.82 -23.62
N GLY A 57 -4.92 -4.97 -22.29
CA GLY A 57 -3.73 -5.18 -21.46
C GLY A 57 -3.00 -3.90 -21.05
N ARG A 58 -3.58 -2.72 -21.29
CA ARG A 58 -2.98 -1.44 -20.90
C ARG A 58 -3.02 -1.20 -19.39
N ARG A 59 -3.99 -1.78 -18.68
CA ARG A 59 -4.19 -1.52 -17.26
C ARG A 59 -3.81 -2.69 -16.39
N ILE A 60 -3.18 -2.36 -15.27
CA ILE A 60 -2.66 -3.29 -14.29
C ILE A 60 -3.02 -2.83 -12.88
N ALA A 61 -3.27 -3.80 -12.01
CA ALA A 61 -3.45 -3.55 -10.59
C ALA A 61 -2.68 -4.56 -9.76
N PHE A 62 -2.25 -4.14 -8.57
CA PHE A 62 -1.63 -5.00 -7.57
C PHE A 62 -2.48 -5.00 -6.31
N ASP A 63 -2.86 -6.18 -5.85
CA ASP A 63 -3.46 -6.35 -4.52
C ASP A 63 -2.36 -6.39 -3.46
N ALA A 64 -2.09 -5.24 -2.84
CA ALA A 64 -1.13 -5.09 -1.76
C ALA A 64 -1.80 -5.17 -0.38
N THR A 65 -3.04 -5.66 -0.26
CA THR A 65 -3.70 -5.78 1.05
C THR A 65 -3.01 -6.83 1.92
N THR A 66 -3.06 -6.62 3.24
CA THR A 66 -2.51 -7.55 4.22
C THR A 66 -3.15 -8.93 4.04
N LYS A 67 -2.31 -9.94 3.77
CA LYS A 67 -2.80 -11.29 3.45
C LYS A 67 -3.19 -12.00 4.75
N ARG A 68 -4.45 -12.44 4.81
CA ARG A 68 -4.99 -13.16 5.98
C ARG A 68 -4.60 -14.64 5.95
N PRO A 69 -4.44 -15.29 7.12
CA PRO A 69 -4.16 -16.72 7.19
C PRO A 69 -5.12 -17.55 6.35
N GLY A 70 -4.55 -18.51 5.62
CA GLY A 70 -5.32 -19.35 4.71
C GLY A 70 -4.45 -19.99 3.65
N ARG A 71 -5.08 -20.35 2.54
CA ARG A 71 -4.41 -20.94 1.38
C ARG A 71 -4.68 -20.08 0.16
N ARG A 72 -3.62 -19.72 -0.57
CA ARG A 72 -3.75 -19.03 -1.86
C ARG A 72 -4.46 -19.95 -2.86
N PRO A 73 -5.10 -19.41 -3.91
CA PRO A 73 -5.61 -20.21 -5.03
C PRO A 73 -4.54 -21.12 -5.66
N SER A 74 -3.27 -20.68 -5.65
CA SER A 74 -2.10 -21.45 -6.08
C SER A 74 -1.72 -22.61 -5.15
N GLY A 75 -2.38 -22.76 -4.00
CA GLY A 75 -2.12 -23.81 -3.03
C GLY A 75 -1.04 -23.48 -2.00
N ALA A 76 -0.32 -22.36 -2.13
CA ALA A 76 0.66 -21.92 -1.14
C ALA A 76 -0.02 -21.47 0.17
N ALA A 77 0.63 -21.75 1.31
CA ALA A 77 0.17 -21.26 2.61
C ALA A 77 0.36 -19.74 2.71
N ILE A 78 -0.63 -19.04 3.27
CA ILE A 78 -0.52 -17.64 3.63
C ILE A 78 -0.14 -17.58 5.10
N ARG A 79 1.09 -17.13 5.38
CA ARG A 79 1.53 -16.82 6.75
C ARG A 79 0.82 -15.56 7.25
N ASP A 80 0.64 -15.47 8.56
CA ASP A 80 0.25 -14.20 9.16
C ASP A 80 1.30 -13.13 8.86
N PHE A 81 0.84 -11.95 8.47
CA PHE A 81 1.71 -10.80 8.31
C PHE A 81 2.06 -10.27 9.69
N ALA A 82 3.33 -9.88 9.90
CA ALA A 82 3.74 -9.33 11.18
C ALA A 82 3.03 -7.99 11.42
N PRO A 83 2.65 -7.67 12.68
CA PRO A 83 2.16 -6.35 13.00
C PRO A 83 3.16 -5.27 12.57
N TYR A 84 2.65 -4.12 12.13
CA TYR A 84 3.50 -2.99 11.81
C TYR A 84 4.25 -2.50 13.04
N LEU A 85 5.56 -2.35 12.91
CA LEU A 85 6.36 -1.72 13.95
C LEU A 85 6.00 -0.24 14.03
N SER A 86 5.62 0.21 15.21
CA SER A 86 5.32 1.62 15.50
C SER A 86 5.83 1.97 16.89
N MET A 87 6.19 3.24 17.10
CA MET A 87 6.38 3.76 18.45
C MET A 87 5.02 3.81 19.14
N ASP A 88 4.96 3.37 20.40
CA ASP A 88 3.81 3.61 21.25
C ASP A 88 3.62 5.11 21.49
N ASP A 89 2.40 5.50 21.83
CA ASP A 89 2.02 6.91 21.95
C ASP A 89 2.83 7.63 23.05
N ALA A 90 3.09 6.96 24.18
CA ALA A 90 3.86 7.57 25.27
C ALA A 90 5.32 7.84 24.87
N THR A 91 5.96 6.90 24.16
CA THR A 91 7.30 7.11 23.61
C THR A 91 7.29 8.23 22.56
N ARG A 92 6.28 8.26 21.68
CA ARG A 92 6.16 9.30 20.64
C ARG A 92 6.02 10.69 21.27
N ASP A 93 5.15 10.83 22.26
CA ASP A 93 4.91 12.10 22.95
C ASP A 93 6.17 12.57 23.67
N MET A 94 6.83 11.68 24.42
CA MET A 94 8.09 11.97 25.11
C MET A 94 9.18 12.48 24.15
N VAL A 95 9.31 11.88 22.97
CA VAL A 95 10.31 12.30 21.96
C VAL A 95 9.90 13.63 21.33
N SER A 96 8.61 13.81 21.05
CA SER A 96 8.07 15.03 20.42
C SER A 96 8.24 16.25 21.33
N ASP A 97 7.94 16.11 22.63
CA ASP A 97 8.04 17.18 23.63
C ASP A 97 9.48 17.70 23.80
N ARG A 98 10.47 16.86 23.52
CA ARG A 98 11.90 17.15 23.71
C ARG A 98 12.64 17.34 22.40
N TRP A 99 11.92 17.36 21.28
CA TRP A 99 12.53 17.40 19.95
C TRP A 99 13.46 18.60 19.78
N ASP A 100 13.02 19.77 20.26
CA ASP A 100 13.80 21.01 20.22
C ASP A 100 15.05 20.96 21.12
N GLU A 101 14.99 20.26 22.26
CA GLU A 101 16.14 20.08 23.16
C GLU A 101 17.28 19.30 22.48
N TYR A 102 16.94 18.43 21.52
CA TYR A 102 17.92 17.62 20.80
C TYR A 102 18.64 18.39 19.68
N GLY A 103 18.20 19.61 19.35
CA GLY A 103 18.81 20.43 18.30
C GLY A 103 18.69 19.82 16.90
N ILE A 104 17.68 18.97 16.67
CA ILE A 104 17.42 18.34 15.37
C ILE A 104 16.49 19.26 14.58
N SER A 105 17.03 20.00 13.61
CA SER A 105 16.19 20.77 12.70
C SER A 105 15.48 19.83 11.74
N LEU A 106 14.15 19.98 11.64
CA LEU A 106 13.41 19.46 10.50
C LEU A 106 13.69 20.43 9.35
N ASP A 107 14.74 20.19 8.57
CA ASP A 107 14.96 20.97 7.35
C ASP A 107 13.86 20.57 6.34
N VAL A 108 12.76 21.33 6.34
CA VAL A 108 11.59 21.08 5.47
C VAL A 108 11.79 21.63 4.06
N GLU A 109 12.95 22.23 3.74
CA GLU A 109 13.19 22.87 2.44
C GLU A 109 13.51 21.92 1.27
N ALA A 110 13.43 20.60 1.48
CA ALA A 110 13.58 19.62 0.40
C ALA A 110 12.26 18.90 0.10
N ARG A 111 11.25 19.63 -0.39
CA ARG A 111 10.10 19.05 -1.11
C ARG A 111 9.70 19.90 -2.31
#